data_AF-A0AA43I8L8-F1
#
_entry.id   AF-A0AA43I8L8-F1
#
_cell.length_a   1.000
_cell.length_b   1.000
_cell.length_c   1.000
_cell.angle_alpha   90.00
_cell.angle_beta   90.00
_cell.angle_gamma   90.00
#
_symmetry.space_group_name_H-M   'P 1'
#
loop_
_entity.id
_entity.type
_entity.pdbx_description
1 polymer ?
#
loop_
_entity_poly.entity_id
_entity_poly.type
_entity_poly.pdbx_seq_one_letter_code
_entity_poly.pdbx_strand_id
1 'polypeptide(L)'
;MTLFGIDISGWQAGINLSAVPTDFVIVKATGGTGYVNPDFKRQANQTLATNKLLGLYHFANDSGYQGTAIAEAEHFVNSVGDYLGKAVLVLDWEAENKANITWAREFLWHVHKLTGVKAWFYTYTFVLNAYDFSVLGNEGWPLWLADYPYSATQHGFAEYKQPSRRGFPYPAIAYQYSSTTILDGYGGHLDVNNFYGTQVDWLNYAKGNKVVAEQPKEKIKEVATMFCTYQEEGGNAIFYFDGKNVTVLAHEDEWQVLKMIYKANNDRDLPHFVFKEKAPFNKRLEHLVKRAVYPSLKA
;
A
#
# COMPACT_ATOMS: atom_id res chain seq x y z
N MET A 1 2.02 22.83 15.78
CA MET A 1 2.63 23.29 14.52
C MET A 1 1.69 22.86 13.41
N THR A 2 1.46 23.72 12.44
CA THR A 2 0.53 23.47 11.33
C THR A 2 1.34 23.55 10.05
N LEU A 3 1.21 22.54 9.20
CA LEU A 3 1.75 22.55 7.85
C LEU A 3 0.64 22.91 6.87
N PHE A 4 1.01 23.60 5.79
CA PHE A 4 0.09 24.05 4.77
C PHE A 4 0.32 23.30 3.47
N GLY A 5 -0.76 22.87 2.85
CA GLY A 5 -0.73 21.92 1.75
C GLY A 5 -1.77 22.15 0.70
N ILE A 6 -1.56 21.54 -0.46
CA ILE A 6 -2.59 21.43 -1.49
C ILE A 6 -2.93 19.97 -1.73
N ASP A 7 -4.13 19.74 -2.26
CA ASP A 7 -4.43 18.50 -2.96
C ASP A 7 -4.77 18.78 -4.42
N ILE A 8 -4.37 17.84 -5.29
CA ILE A 8 -4.42 18.01 -6.74
C ILE A 8 -4.79 16.69 -7.42
N SER A 9 -5.23 16.79 -8.68
CA SER A 9 -5.56 15.64 -9.51
C SER A 9 -5.07 15.85 -10.95
N GLY A 10 -5.62 15.05 -11.88
CA GLY A 10 -5.42 15.28 -13.32
C GLY A 10 -5.94 16.64 -13.80
N TRP A 11 -6.82 17.31 -13.04
CA TRP A 11 -7.28 18.67 -13.34
C TRP A 11 -6.17 19.72 -13.27
N GLN A 12 -5.14 19.48 -12.45
CA GLN A 12 -3.96 20.33 -12.31
C GLN A 12 -2.74 19.71 -13.03
N ALA A 13 -2.97 18.94 -14.09
CA ALA A 13 -1.89 18.34 -14.87
C ALA A 13 -0.90 19.41 -15.37
N GLY A 14 0.39 19.10 -15.31
CA GLY A 14 1.45 20.04 -15.70
C GLY A 14 1.76 21.16 -14.69
N ILE A 15 1.09 21.21 -13.52
CA ILE A 15 1.44 22.16 -12.45
C ILE A 15 2.94 22.07 -12.11
N ASN A 16 3.57 23.24 -11.94
CA ASN A 16 4.95 23.34 -11.51
C ASN A 16 5.04 23.42 -9.98
N LEU A 17 5.21 22.26 -9.33
CA LEU A 17 5.26 22.20 -7.88
C LEU A 17 6.49 22.87 -7.27
N SER A 18 7.53 23.21 -8.03
CA SER A 18 8.64 24.01 -7.48
C SER A 18 8.27 25.48 -7.29
N ALA A 19 7.25 25.98 -7.99
CA ALA A 19 6.81 27.36 -7.94
C ALA A 19 5.70 27.61 -6.89
N VAL A 20 5.01 26.56 -6.45
CA VAL A 20 3.92 26.67 -5.47
C VAL A 20 4.49 26.55 -4.04
N PRO A 21 4.31 27.57 -3.18
CA PRO A 21 4.96 27.64 -1.87
C PRO A 21 4.18 26.85 -0.80
N THR A 22 4.25 25.52 -0.86
CA THR A 22 3.50 24.59 0.01
C THR A 22 4.43 23.60 0.73
N ASP A 23 4.06 23.15 1.94
CA ASP A 23 4.81 22.15 2.72
C ASP A 23 4.53 20.72 2.23
N PHE A 24 3.31 20.47 1.77
CA PHE A 24 2.88 19.15 1.29
C PHE A 24 1.96 19.21 0.07
N VAL A 25 1.85 18.07 -0.62
CA VAL A 25 0.98 17.88 -1.78
C VAL A 25 0.34 16.48 -1.68
N ILE A 26 -1.00 16.41 -1.70
CA ILE A 26 -1.76 15.15 -1.79
C ILE A 26 -2.27 14.98 -3.22
N VAL A 27 -1.87 13.92 -3.92
CA VAL A 27 -2.13 13.75 -5.36
C VAL A 27 -3.15 12.62 -5.59
N LYS A 28 -4.16 12.84 -6.44
CA LYS A 28 -5.03 11.77 -6.93
C LYS A 28 -4.17 10.74 -7.66
N ALA A 29 -4.10 9.52 -7.16
CA ALA A 29 -3.40 8.43 -7.83
C ALA A 29 -4.36 7.62 -8.69
N THR A 30 -5.47 7.16 -8.09
CA THR A 30 -6.41 6.23 -8.73
C THR A 30 -7.86 6.53 -8.37
N GLY A 31 -8.78 5.89 -9.08
CA GLY A 31 -10.20 5.93 -8.80
C GLY A 31 -10.90 4.65 -9.27
N GLY A 32 -11.77 4.08 -8.45
CA GLY A 32 -12.40 2.81 -8.76
C GLY A 32 -11.38 1.68 -9.03
N THR A 33 -11.75 0.71 -9.85
CA THR A 33 -10.92 -0.45 -10.18
C THR A 33 -10.03 -0.27 -11.42
N GLY A 34 -10.09 0.91 -12.07
CA GLY A 34 -9.41 1.09 -13.37
C GLY A 34 -8.88 2.49 -13.67
N TYR A 35 -9.39 3.56 -13.07
CA TYR A 35 -8.84 4.89 -13.33
C TYR A 35 -7.48 5.06 -12.65
N VAL A 36 -6.52 5.61 -13.39
CA VAL A 36 -5.22 6.07 -12.91
C VAL A 36 -5.04 7.48 -13.45
N ASN A 37 -4.72 8.45 -12.58
CA ASN A 37 -4.42 9.81 -13.02
C ASN A 37 -3.15 9.80 -13.89
N PRO A 38 -3.19 10.15 -15.18
CA PRO A 38 -2.03 10.04 -16.07
C PRO A 38 -0.81 10.85 -15.61
N ASP A 39 -1.01 11.93 -14.84
CA ASP A 39 0.07 12.82 -14.38
C ASP A 39 0.56 12.49 -12.96
N PHE A 40 -0.04 11.49 -12.27
CA PHE A 40 0.21 11.27 -10.84
C PHE A 40 1.68 11.01 -10.52
N LYS A 41 2.38 10.24 -11.37
CA LYS A 41 3.81 9.94 -11.15
C LYS A 41 4.68 11.17 -11.30
N ARG A 42 4.39 12.04 -12.27
CA ARG A 42 5.12 13.31 -12.44
C ARG A 42 4.88 14.22 -11.23
N GLN A 43 3.61 14.39 -10.84
CA GLN A 43 3.22 15.18 -9.67
C GLN A 43 3.91 14.65 -8.40
N ALA A 44 3.82 13.35 -8.12
CA ALA A 44 4.44 12.72 -6.96
C ALA A 44 5.96 12.85 -6.94
N ASN A 45 6.63 12.60 -8.06
CA ASN A 45 8.08 12.73 -8.17
C ASN A 45 8.53 14.19 -8.01
N GLN A 46 7.80 15.15 -8.56
CA GLN A 46 8.13 16.57 -8.40
C GLN A 46 7.89 17.07 -6.97
N THR A 47 6.86 16.58 -6.28
CA THR A 47 6.67 16.83 -4.83
C THR A 47 7.91 16.39 -4.05
N LEU A 48 8.34 15.15 -4.21
CA LEU A 48 9.50 14.59 -3.52
C LEU A 48 10.80 15.32 -3.90
N ALA A 49 11.01 15.62 -5.19
CA ALA A 49 12.21 16.32 -5.67
C ALA A 49 12.31 17.77 -5.16
N THR A 50 11.20 18.36 -4.71
CA THR A 50 11.18 19.71 -4.11
C THR A 50 11.19 19.67 -2.58
N ASN A 51 11.54 18.54 -1.98
CA ASN A 51 11.57 18.29 -0.52
C ASN A 51 10.23 18.52 0.18
N LYS A 52 9.12 18.48 -0.56
CA LYS A 52 7.77 18.56 0.00
C LYS A 52 7.30 17.19 0.42
N LEU A 53 6.39 17.18 1.38
CA LEU A 53 5.74 15.96 1.85
C LEU A 53 4.70 15.48 0.84
N LEU A 54 4.66 14.17 0.61
CA LEU A 54 3.77 13.56 -0.38
C LEU A 54 2.61 12.84 0.30
N GLY A 55 1.41 13.00 -0.26
CA GLY A 55 0.26 12.14 -0.06
C GLY A 55 -0.28 11.64 -1.39
N LEU A 56 -0.94 10.49 -1.37
CA LEU A 56 -1.59 9.88 -2.53
C LEU A 56 -2.99 9.43 -2.12
N TYR A 57 -4.00 9.81 -2.90
CA TYR A 57 -5.39 9.44 -2.62
C TYR A 57 -6.02 8.57 -3.70
N HIS A 58 -6.97 7.76 -3.26
CA HIS A 58 -7.84 6.94 -4.08
C HIS A 58 -9.28 7.44 -3.99
N PHE A 59 -9.89 7.82 -5.13
CA PHE A 59 -11.30 8.21 -5.18
C PHE A 59 -12.18 6.95 -5.23
N ALA A 60 -12.93 6.70 -4.16
CA ALA A 60 -13.77 5.51 -4.03
C ALA A 60 -14.89 5.51 -5.07
N ASN A 61 -15.17 4.34 -5.66
CA ASN A 61 -16.32 4.15 -6.57
C ASN A 61 -16.39 5.22 -7.68
N ASP A 62 -15.23 5.54 -8.27
CA ASP A 62 -15.14 6.51 -9.36
C ASP A 62 -16.06 6.08 -10.52
N SER A 63 -16.68 7.08 -11.16
CA SER A 63 -17.76 6.83 -12.10
C SER A 63 -17.28 6.04 -13.31
N GLY A 64 -17.88 4.88 -13.55
CA GLY A 64 -17.50 3.96 -14.63
C GLY A 64 -16.43 2.94 -14.26
N TYR A 65 -15.90 3.01 -13.03
CA TYR A 65 -14.88 2.09 -12.50
C TYR A 65 -15.27 1.46 -11.16
N GLN A 66 -16.53 1.56 -10.75
CA GLN A 66 -16.98 1.08 -9.44
C GLN A 66 -16.64 -0.40 -9.22
N GLY A 67 -16.24 -0.74 -8.00
CA GLY A 67 -15.97 -2.12 -7.63
C GLY A 67 -16.08 -2.40 -6.14
N THR A 68 -15.61 -3.59 -5.76
CA THR A 68 -15.54 -3.97 -4.35
C THR A 68 -14.42 -3.21 -3.65
N ALA A 69 -14.56 -3.01 -2.34
CA ALA A 69 -13.56 -2.34 -1.50
C ALA A 69 -12.17 -2.97 -1.64
N ILE A 70 -12.12 -4.30 -1.73
CA ILE A 70 -10.89 -5.07 -1.91
C ILE A 70 -10.26 -4.78 -3.28
N ALA A 71 -11.04 -4.85 -4.36
CA ALA A 71 -10.51 -4.63 -5.71
C ALA A 71 -9.98 -3.20 -5.90
N GLU A 72 -10.68 -2.20 -5.37
CA GLU A 72 -10.23 -0.81 -5.39
C GLU A 72 -8.97 -0.59 -4.53
N ALA A 73 -8.88 -1.25 -3.37
CA ALA A 73 -7.68 -1.19 -2.52
C ALA A 73 -6.46 -1.84 -3.19
N GLU A 74 -6.62 -3.00 -3.83
CA GLU A 74 -5.56 -3.66 -4.60
C GLU A 74 -5.10 -2.79 -5.77
N HIS A 75 -6.04 -2.21 -6.53
CA HIS A 75 -5.73 -1.29 -7.63
C HIS A 75 -4.93 -0.07 -7.14
N PHE A 76 -5.37 0.53 -6.03
CA PHE A 76 -4.68 1.66 -5.42
C PHE A 76 -3.25 1.29 -4.99
N VAL A 77 -3.08 0.24 -4.16
CA VAL A 77 -1.77 -0.17 -3.64
C VAL A 77 -0.82 -0.58 -4.76
N ASN A 78 -1.29 -1.33 -5.77
CA ASN A 78 -0.48 -1.72 -6.92
C ASN A 78 -0.01 -0.51 -7.73
N SER A 79 -0.85 0.51 -7.86
CA SER A 79 -0.51 1.73 -8.60
C SER A 79 0.51 2.61 -7.85
N VAL A 80 0.44 2.67 -6.52
CA VAL A 80 1.31 3.54 -5.69
C VAL A 80 2.54 2.84 -5.10
N GLY A 81 2.80 1.58 -5.46
CA GLY A 81 3.85 0.73 -4.86
C GLY A 81 5.22 1.41 -4.68
N ASP A 82 5.68 2.16 -5.68
CA ASP A 82 6.98 2.86 -5.68
C ASP A 82 7.10 3.96 -4.60
N TYR A 83 5.96 4.38 -4.04
CA TYR A 83 5.81 5.48 -3.09
C TYR A 83 5.46 5.02 -1.67
N LEU A 84 5.29 3.72 -1.45
CA LEU A 84 5.05 3.18 -0.10
C LEU A 84 6.23 3.53 0.82
N GLY A 85 5.92 4.01 2.03
CA GLY A 85 6.90 4.53 2.99
C GLY A 85 7.39 5.96 2.70
N LYS A 86 7.00 6.56 1.56
CA LYS A 86 7.31 7.94 1.17
C LYS A 86 6.08 8.84 1.14
N ALA A 87 4.90 8.27 0.93
CA ALA A 87 3.63 8.99 0.84
C ALA A 87 2.64 8.56 1.93
N VAL A 88 1.87 9.52 2.46
CA VAL A 88 0.63 9.16 3.16
C VAL A 88 -0.39 8.62 2.17
N LEU A 89 -1.15 7.61 2.58
CA LEU A 89 -2.20 7.01 1.75
C LEU A 89 -3.57 7.52 2.22
N VAL A 90 -4.49 7.78 1.30
CA VAL A 90 -5.80 8.33 1.62
C VAL A 90 -6.90 7.60 0.84
N LEU A 91 -7.98 7.25 1.53
CA LEU A 91 -9.27 6.94 0.92
C LEU A 91 -10.09 8.22 0.83
N ASP A 92 -10.45 8.62 -0.39
CA ASP A 92 -11.37 9.72 -0.66
C ASP A 92 -12.80 9.18 -0.80
N TRP A 93 -13.66 9.55 0.16
CA TRP A 93 -15.00 9.00 0.37
C TRP A 93 -16.10 10.05 0.17
N GLU A 94 -16.47 10.23 -1.10
CA GLU A 94 -17.48 11.23 -1.51
C GLU A 94 -18.54 10.70 -2.48
N ALA A 95 -18.29 9.53 -3.08
CA ALA A 95 -19.12 8.95 -4.12
C ALA A 95 -20.53 8.54 -3.64
N GLU A 96 -21.35 8.04 -4.57
CA GLU A 96 -22.74 7.73 -4.28
C GLU A 96 -22.94 6.65 -3.21
N ASN A 97 -21.97 5.75 -3.04
CA ASN A 97 -21.99 4.73 -2.01
C ASN A 97 -21.58 5.25 -0.61
N LYS A 98 -21.51 6.56 -0.38
CA LYS A 98 -21.13 7.22 0.88
C LYS A 98 -21.84 6.74 2.16
N ALA A 99 -23.02 6.14 2.03
CA ALA A 99 -23.75 5.49 3.13
C ALA A 99 -23.18 4.10 3.54
N ASN A 100 -22.36 3.49 2.70
CA ASN A 100 -21.81 2.14 2.90
C ASN A 100 -20.50 2.18 3.70
N ILE A 101 -20.64 2.39 5.00
CA ILE A 101 -19.51 2.48 5.95
C ILE A 101 -18.69 1.19 5.97
N THR A 102 -19.34 0.03 5.79
CA THR A 102 -18.65 -1.27 5.71
C THR A 102 -17.67 -1.31 4.54
N TRP A 103 -18.04 -0.78 3.37
CA TRP A 103 -17.15 -0.71 2.21
C TRP A 103 -15.92 0.15 2.53
N ALA A 104 -16.12 1.35 3.10
CA ALA A 104 -15.00 2.24 3.46
C ALA A 104 -14.06 1.57 4.48
N ARG A 105 -14.64 0.91 5.48
CA ARG A 105 -13.89 0.14 6.49
C ARG A 105 -13.11 -1.01 5.86
N GLU A 106 -13.71 -1.79 4.97
CA GLU A 106 -13.05 -2.89 4.26
C GLU A 106 -11.89 -2.41 3.40
N PHE A 107 -12.04 -1.30 2.68
CA PHE A 107 -10.98 -0.69 1.89
C PHE A 107 -9.79 -0.31 2.79
N LEU A 108 -10.06 0.45 3.86
CA LEU A 108 -9.01 0.92 4.79
C LEU A 108 -8.24 -0.25 5.41
N TRP A 109 -8.95 -1.29 5.88
CA TRP A 109 -8.33 -2.50 6.42
C TRP A 109 -7.52 -3.26 5.37
N HIS A 110 -8.01 -3.34 4.12
CA HIS A 110 -7.30 -4.03 3.07
C HIS A 110 -6.01 -3.30 2.68
N VAL A 111 -6.05 -1.97 2.54
CA VAL A 111 -4.84 -1.15 2.34
C VAL A 111 -3.86 -1.35 3.50
N HIS A 112 -4.33 -1.34 4.75
CA HIS A 112 -3.48 -1.57 5.90
C HIS A 112 -2.86 -2.97 5.92
N LYS A 113 -3.62 -4.01 5.54
CA LYS A 113 -3.10 -5.38 5.42
C LYS A 113 -1.98 -5.47 4.39
N LEU A 114 -2.11 -4.78 3.25
CA LEU A 114 -1.11 -4.82 2.17
C LEU A 114 0.13 -3.98 2.47
N THR A 115 -0.01 -2.90 3.24
CA THR A 115 1.05 -1.88 3.36
C THR A 115 1.61 -1.69 4.77
N GLY A 116 0.86 -2.07 5.81
CA GLY A 116 1.12 -1.72 7.21
C GLY A 116 0.81 -0.26 7.56
N VAL A 117 0.35 0.55 6.59
CA VAL A 117 0.01 1.96 6.75
C VAL A 117 -1.46 2.10 7.12
N LYS A 118 -1.79 2.99 8.06
CA LYS A 118 -3.18 3.41 8.26
C LYS A 118 -3.49 4.55 7.31
N ALA A 119 -4.17 4.23 6.21
CA ALA A 119 -4.64 5.25 5.28
C ALA A 119 -5.57 6.23 5.99
N TRP A 120 -5.49 7.51 5.60
CA TRP A 120 -6.40 8.54 6.08
C TRP A 120 -7.76 8.34 5.42
N PHE A 121 -8.82 8.65 6.17
CA PHE A 121 -10.17 8.71 5.68
C PHE A 121 -10.50 10.17 5.37
N TYR A 122 -10.74 10.48 4.10
CA TYR A 122 -11.19 11.78 3.65
C TYR A 122 -12.69 11.78 3.37
N THR A 123 -13.40 12.79 3.84
CA THR A 123 -14.80 13.09 3.48
C THR A 123 -15.13 14.54 3.86
N TYR A 124 -16.34 15.01 3.54
CA TYR A 124 -16.81 16.35 3.88
C TYR A 124 -17.84 16.34 5.01
N THR A 125 -17.98 17.48 5.71
CA THR A 125 -18.80 17.63 6.93
C THR A 125 -20.23 17.18 6.78
N PHE A 126 -20.87 17.41 5.63
CA PHE A 126 -22.24 16.95 5.39
C PHE A 126 -22.35 15.43 5.50
N VAL A 127 -21.46 14.68 4.85
CA VAL A 127 -21.43 13.21 4.90
C VAL A 127 -21.02 12.73 6.29
N LEU A 128 -19.96 13.30 6.85
CA LEU A 128 -19.49 12.96 8.19
C LEU A 128 -20.58 13.13 9.25
N ASN A 129 -21.48 14.11 9.09
CA ASN A 129 -22.53 14.41 10.05
C ASN A 129 -23.88 13.77 9.71
N ALA A 130 -23.98 13.06 8.57
CA ALA A 130 -25.15 12.30 8.14
C ALA A 130 -25.08 10.81 8.53
N TYR A 131 -23.87 10.27 8.70
CA TYR A 131 -23.65 8.86 9.02
C TYR A 131 -22.76 8.67 10.25
N ASP A 132 -22.74 7.45 10.82
CA ASP A 132 -21.93 7.11 11.98
C ASP A 132 -20.61 6.42 11.58
N PHE A 133 -19.56 7.22 11.37
CA PHE A 133 -18.20 6.74 11.14
C PHE A 133 -17.41 6.52 12.43
N SER A 134 -18.07 6.41 13.60
CA SER A 134 -17.37 6.24 14.87
C SER A 134 -16.56 4.96 14.93
N VAL A 135 -16.99 3.90 14.23
CA VAL A 135 -16.19 2.67 14.06
C VAL A 135 -14.82 2.96 13.46
N LEU A 136 -14.73 3.87 12.48
CA LEU A 136 -13.46 4.21 11.86
C LEU A 136 -12.55 4.99 12.82
N GLY A 137 -13.13 5.95 13.55
CA GLY A 137 -12.40 6.68 14.58
C GLY A 137 -11.89 5.77 15.69
N ASN A 138 -12.74 4.89 16.22
CA ASN A 138 -12.40 3.97 17.31
C ASN A 138 -11.35 2.93 16.89
N GLU A 139 -11.30 2.57 15.62
CA GLU A 139 -10.23 1.75 15.05
C GLU A 139 -8.95 2.54 14.77
N GLY A 140 -8.96 3.87 14.96
CA GLY A 140 -7.80 4.74 14.86
C GLY A 140 -7.40 5.08 13.43
N TRP A 141 -8.36 5.13 12.48
CA TRP A 141 -8.13 5.68 11.15
C TRP A 141 -8.05 7.21 11.22
N PRO A 142 -7.01 7.87 10.68
CA PRO A 142 -6.91 9.32 10.75
C PRO A 142 -7.94 10.00 9.84
N LEU A 143 -8.52 11.12 10.29
CA LEU A 143 -9.52 11.88 9.52
C LEU A 143 -8.89 13.08 8.82
N TRP A 144 -9.10 13.20 7.51
CA TRP A 144 -8.96 14.43 6.74
C TRP A 144 -10.38 14.93 6.40
N LEU A 145 -10.73 16.13 6.84
CA LEU A 145 -12.10 16.63 6.71
C LEU A 145 -12.16 17.81 5.74
N ALA A 146 -13.20 17.89 4.92
CA ALA A 146 -13.51 19.07 4.12
C ALA A 146 -14.70 19.85 4.67
N ASP A 147 -14.59 21.18 4.69
CA ASP A 147 -15.66 22.16 4.95
C ASP A 147 -15.20 23.54 4.48
N TYR A 148 -16.03 24.25 3.72
CA TYR A 148 -15.64 25.53 3.12
C TYR A 148 -16.40 26.68 3.78
N PRO A 149 -15.87 27.28 4.87
CA PRO A 149 -16.56 28.30 5.63
C PRO A 149 -16.73 29.62 4.86
N TYR A 150 -15.97 29.81 3.78
CA TYR A 150 -16.00 30.99 2.93
C TYR A 150 -16.12 30.61 1.46
N SER A 151 -17.07 31.24 0.76
CA SER A 151 -17.25 31.06 -0.68
C SER A 151 -16.38 31.98 -1.54
N ALA A 152 -15.85 33.06 -0.95
CA ALA A 152 -15.00 34.02 -1.65
C ALA A 152 -13.59 33.47 -1.83
N THR A 153 -13.06 33.61 -3.06
CA THR A 153 -11.65 33.33 -3.38
C THR A 153 -10.71 34.02 -2.40
N GLN A 154 -9.77 33.24 -1.87
CA GLN A 154 -8.72 33.71 -0.96
C GLN A 154 -7.36 33.66 -1.67
N HIS A 155 -6.38 34.39 -1.14
CA HIS A 155 -5.00 34.35 -1.58
C HIS A 155 -4.10 33.82 -0.46
N GLY A 156 -3.25 32.83 -0.77
CA GLY A 156 -2.37 32.22 0.20
C GLY A 156 -3.08 31.31 1.20
N PHE A 157 -2.30 30.76 2.13
CA PHE A 157 -2.82 29.86 3.15
C PHE A 157 -3.36 30.59 4.38
N ALA A 158 -4.37 29.99 5.01
CA ALA A 158 -4.95 30.42 6.27
C ALA A 158 -5.21 29.23 7.19
N GLU A 159 -5.03 29.44 8.50
CA GLU A 159 -5.41 28.45 9.51
C GLU A 159 -6.82 28.76 10.04
N TYR A 160 -7.76 27.86 9.78
CA TYR A 160 -9.13 27.98 10.26
C TYR A 160 -9.44 26.95 11.34
N LYS A 161 -10.39 27.32 12.21
CA LYS A 161 -10.97 26.40 13.19
C LYS A 161 -11.69 25.28 12.44
N GLN A 162 -11.40 24.03 12.82
CA GLN A 162 -12.05 22.86 12.25
C GLN A 162 -13.58 22.91 12.49
N PRO A 163 -14.39 22.42 11.54
CA PRO A 163 -15.84 22.35 11.68
C PRO A 163 -16.27 21.33 12.73
N SER A 164 -17.53 21.40 13.15
CA SER A 164 -18.12 20.43 14.08
C SER A 164 -18.27 19.06 13.42
N ARG A 165 -17.96 18.00 14.19
CA ARG A 165 -18.02 16.60 13.76
C ARG A 165 -18.88 15.81 14.73
N ARG A 166 -19.91 15.14 14.23
CA ARG A 166 -20.82 14.28 15.00
C ARG A 166 -20.61 12.80 14.70
N GLY A 167 -20.38 12.44 13.44
CA GLY A 167 -20.19 11.04 13.06
C GLY A 167 -18.76 10.53 13.22
N PHE A 168 -17.84 11.30 13.83
CA PHE A 168 -16.47 10.87 14.05
C PHE A 168 -15.96 11.34 15.42
N PRO A 169 -15.45 10.46 16.29
CA PRO A 169 -15.20 10.75 17.70
C PRO A 169 -13.93 11.57 17.98
N TYR A 170 -13.02 11.68 17.01
CA TYR A 170 -11.73 12.33 17.19
C TYR A 170 -11.54 13.55 16.28
N PRO A 171 -10.61 14.47 16.62
CA PRO A 171 -10.28 15.57 15.74
C PRO A 171 -9.72 15.14 14.38
N ALA A 172 -9.99 15.97 13.36
CA ALA A 172 -9.36 15.79 12.07
C ALA A 172 -7.88 16.17 12.17
N ILE A 173 -7.02 15.35 11.59
CA ILE A 173 -5.58 15.61 11.51
C ILE A 173 -5.23 16.52 10.33
N ALA A 174 -6.12 16.58 9.33
CA ALA A 174 -6.04 17.49 8.21
C ALA A 174 -7.41 18.12 7.92
N TYR A 175 -7.40 19.34 7.39
CA TYR A 175 -8.62 20.10 7.08
C TYR A 175 -8.46 20.79 5.72
N GLN A 176 -9.26 20.37 4.74
CA GLN A 176 -9.43 21.08 3.47
C GLN A 176 -10.48 22.17 3.66
N TYR A 177 -10.07 23.43 3.52
CA TYR A 177 -10.93 24.56 3.92
C TYR A 177 -11.34 25.48 2.77
N SER A 178 -10.83 25.25 1.57
CA SER A 178 -11.22 25.99 0.36
C SER A 178 -10.83 25.20 -0.88
N SER A 179 -11.64 25.32 -1.93
CA SER A 179 -11.37 24.86 -3.30
C SER A 179 -11.12 25.98 -4.31
N THR A 180 -11.07 27.22 -3.83
CA THR A 180 -11.05 28.43 -4.66
C THR A 180 -9.86 29.33 -4.33
N THR A 181 -8.84 28.80 -3.67
CA THR A 181 -7.69 29.60 -3.24
C THR A 181 -6.69 29.79 -4.38
N ILE A 182 -6.19 31.01 -4.53
CA ILE A 182 -5.11 31.35 -5.45
C ILE A 182 -3.78 31.32 -4.67
N LEU A 183 -2.82 30.56 -5.20
CA LEU A 183 -1.46 30.51 -4.68
C LEU A 183 -0.48 31.00 -5.74
N ASP A 184 0.61 31.64 -5.31
CA ASP A 184 1.71 31.98 -6.20
C ASP A 184 2.24 30.73 -6.90
N GLY A 185 2.63 30.88 -8.17
CA GLY A 185 3.16 29.80 -8.98
C GLY A 185 2.11 28.92 -9.69
N TYR A 186 0.81 29.17 -9.51
CA TYR A 186 -0.26 28.51 -10.27
C TYR A 186 -1.36 29.50 -10.68
N GLY A 187 -1.79 29.43 -11.95
CA GLY A 187 -2.74 30.40 -12.53
C GLY A 187 -4.22 30.09 -12.28
N GLY A 188 -4.53 29.03 -11.52
CA GLY A 188 -5.90 28.59 -11.25
C GLY A 188 -6.18 28.43 -9.76
N HIS A 189 -7.39 27.96 -9.44
CA HIS A 189 -7.76 27.63 -8.07
C HIS A 189 -7.15 26.31 -7.62
N LEU A 190 -6.80 26.25 -6.33
CA LEU A 190 -6.30 25.06 -5.66
C LEU A 190 -7.11 24.77 -4.41
N ASP A 191 -7.28 23.47 -4.17
CA ASP A 191 -7.74 22.95 -2.90
C ASP A 191 -6.63 23.11 -1.86
N VAL A 192 -6.90 23.79 -0.76
CA VAL A 192 -5.91 24.13 0.28
C VAL A 192 -6.25 23.51 1.62
N ASN A 193 -5.20 23.08 2.31
CA ASN A 193 -5.27 22.18 3.45
C ASN A 193 -4.38 22.64 4.60
N ASN A 194 -4.87 22.43 5.81
CA ASN A 194 -4.07 22.46 7.03
C ASN A 194 -3.79 21.02 7.47
N PHE A 195 -2.55 20.70 7.81
CA PHE A 195 -2.20 19.48 8.54
C PHE A 195 -1.74 19.86 9.96
N TYR A 196 -2.44 19.34 10.96
CA TYR A 196 -2.23 19.66 12.37
C TYR A 196 -1.17 18.75 13.00
N GLY A 197 0.06 18.88 12.50
CA GLY A 197 1.20 18.10 12.95
C GLY A 197 2.52 18.63 12.38
N THR A 198 3.59 17.96 12.72
CA THR A 198 4.95 18.25 12.23
C THR A 198 5.29 17.41 10.99
N GLN A 199 6.40 17.76 10.33
CA GLN A 199 6.96 16.93 9.26
C GLN A 199 7.23 15.48 9.72
N VAL A 200 7.65 15.30 10.98
CA VAL A 200 7.87 13.98 11.56
C VAL A 200 6.55 13.19 11.68
N ASP A 201 5.48 13.85 12.10
CA ASP A 201 4.15 13.22 12.20
C ASP A 201 3.66 12.75 10.83
N TRP A 202 3.82 13.57 9.78
CA TRP A 202 3.50 13.18 8.41
C TRP A 202 4.28 11.95 7.95
N LEU A 203 5.59 11.96 8.17
CA LEU A 203 6.46 10.83 7.78
C LEU A 203 6.12 9.56 8.57
N ASN A 204 5.66 9.69 9.82
CA ASN A 204 5.16 8.55 10.59
C ASN A 204 3.87 7.98 10.00
N TYR A 205 2.94 8.84 9.55
CA TYR A 205 1.76 8.39 8.81
C TYR A 205 2.12 7.69 7.50
N ALA A 206 3.16 8.15 6.79
CA ALA A 206 3.59 7.55 5.52
C ALA A 206 4.29 6.19 5.67
N LYS A 207 5.03 5.98 6.77
CA LYS A 207 5.79 4.74 7.03
C LYS A 207 4.91 3.59 7.52
N GLY A 208 3.77 3.91 8.14
CA GLY A 208 2.92 2.94 8.82
C GLY A 208 3.57 2.39 10.09
N ASN A 209 2.79 1.68 10.90
CA ASN A 209 3.30 1.01 12.12
C ASN A 209 4.02 -0.30 11.79
N LYS A 210 4.80 -0.33 10.70
CA LYS A 210 6.06 -1.02 10.82
C LYS A 210 6.91 -0.16 11.73
N VAL A 211 6.88 -0.50 13.02
CA VAL A 211 8.04 -0.30 13.86
C VAL A 211 9.21 -0.75 12.99
N VAL A 212 10.04 0.19 12.55
CA VAL A 212 11.45 -0.13 12.30
C VAL A 212 12.01 -0.32 13.70
N ALA A 213 11.58 -1.41 14.35
CA ALA A 213 12.53 -2.18 15.07
C ALA A 213 13.47 -2.62 13.95
N GLU A 214 14.77 -2.61 14.21
CA GLU A 214 15.46 -3.84 13.87
C GLU A 214 14.61 -4.96 14.48
N GLN A 215 13.68 -5.49 13.69
CA GLN A 215 13.13 -6.79 13.97
C GLN A 215 14.39 -7.65 14.02
N PRO A 216 14.69 -8.33 15.14
CA PRO A 216 15.44 -9.56 14.99
C PRO A 216 14.71 -10.28 13.87
N LYS A 217 15.40 -10.71 12.82
CA LYS A 217 14.82 -11.44 11.68
C LYS A 217 13.92 -12.56 12.22
N GLU A 218 12.67 -12.27 12.52
CA GLU A 218 11.71 -13.29 12.86
C GLU A 218 11.25 -13.75 11.50
N LYS A 219 11.93 -14.84 11.12
CA LYS A 219 11.58 -15.70 10.01
C LYS A 219 10.07 -15.66 9.88
N ILE A 220 9.59 -15.09 8.77
CA ILE A 220 8.46 -15.71 8.07
C ILE A 220 8.76 -17.20 8.23
N LYS A 221 7.89 -17.97 8.91
CA LYS A 221 7.96 -19.42 8.73
C LYS A 221 7.76 -19.57 7.24
N GLU A 222 8.88 -19.64 6.52
CA GLU A 222 8.97 -20.23 5.21
C GLU A 222 8.04 -21.41 5.35
N VAL A 223 7.02 -21.49 4.50
CA VAL A 223 6.49 -22.80 4.18
C VAL A 223 7.76 -23.59 3.87
N ALA A 224 8.16 -24.50 4.76
CA ALA A 224 9.44 -25.15 4.70
C ALA A 224 9.40 -25.98 3.42
N THR A 225 9.87 -25.38 2.33
CA THR A 225 9.83 -26.00 1.04
C THR A 225 11.07 -26.87 0.99
N MET A 226 10.86 -28.18 0.91
CA MET A 226 11.94 -29.17 0.91
C MET A 226 12.59 -29.23 -0.48
N PHE A 227 13.13 -28.09 -0.93
CA PHE A 227 13.92 -28.01 -2.14
C PHE A 227 15.34 -28.46 -1.85
N CYS A 228 15.78 -29.54 -2.47
CA CYS A 228 17.18 -29.94 -2.42
C CYS A 228 17.59 -30.71 -3.67
N THR A 229 18.90 -30.81 -3.84
CA THR A 229 19.49 -31.85 -4.68
C THR A 229 20.20 -32.89 -3.83
N TYR A 230 20.30 -34.11 -4.32
CA TYR A 230 21.07 -35.14 -3.64
C TYR A 230 21.64 -36.17 -4.61
N GLN A 231 22.64 -36.90 -4.14
CA GLN A 231 23.27 -38.02 -4.84
C GLN A 231 23.70 -39.10 -3.85
N GLU A 232 23.82 -40.34 -4.33
CA GLU A 232 24.40 -41.45 -3.58
C GLU A 232 25.92 -41.46 -3.74
N GLU A 233 26.67 -41.74 -2.67
CA GLU A 233 28.13 -41.79 -2.74
C GLU A 233 28.62 -42.84 -3.76
N GLY A 234 29.38 -42.38 -4.77
CA GLY A 234 29.86 -43.20 -5.88
C GLY A 234 28.86 -43.39 -7.04
N GLY A 235 27.68 -42.75 -6.99
CA GLY A 235 26.72 -42.70 -8.09
C GLY A 235 26.93 -41.49 -9.00
N ASN A 236 26.54 -41.61 -10.28
CA ASN A 236 26.66 -40.53 -11.27
C ASN A 236 25.38 -39.70 -11.46
N ALA A 237 24.29 -40.06 -10.78
CA ALA A 237 22.99 -39.42 -10.95
C ALA A 237 22.74 -38.39 -9.82
N ILE A 238 22.35 -37.18 -10.20
CA ILE A 238 21.87 -36.13 -9.29
C ILE A 238 20.36 -36.08 -9.36
N PHE A 239 19.71 -36.04 -8.20
CA PHE A 239 18.26 -35.96 -8.07
C PHE A 239 17.86 -34.58 -7.53
N TYR A 240 16.79 -34.00 -8.06
CA TYR A 240 16.14 -32.80 -7.55
C TYR A 240 14.81 -33.17 -6.87
N PHE A 241 14.62 -32.70 -5.65
CA PHE A 241 13.37 -32.84 -4.90
C PHE A 241 12.72 -31.46 -4.76
N ASP A 242 11.50 -31.30 -5.26
CA ASP A 242 10.76 -30.02 -5.25
C ASP A 242 9.85 -29.84 -4.01
N GLY A 243 9.99 -30.73 -3.03
CA GLY A 243 9.10 -30.87 -1.89
C GLY A 243 7.88 -31.76 -2.13
N LYS A 244 7.60 -32.15 -3.39
CA LYS A 244 6.51 -33.05 -3.78
C LYS A 244 6.91 -34.14 -4.76
N ASN A 245 7.92 -33.92 -5.60
CA ASN A 245 8.35 -34.83 -6.67
C ASN A 245 9.86 -34.98 -6.67
N VAL A 246 10.34 -36.15 -7.07
CA VAL A 246 11.76 -36.42 -7.32
C VAL A 246 11.98 -36.50 -8.82
N THR A 247 12.93 -35.71 -9.33
CA THR A 247 13.32 -35.67 -10.75
C THR A 247 14.80 -36.00 -10.88
N VAL A 248 15.16 -36.91 -11.79
CA VAL A 248 16.57 -37.16 -12.13
C VAL A 248 17.06 -36.07 -13.07
N LEU A 249 18.18 -35.43 -12.76
CA LEU A 249 18.81 -34.45 -13.63
C LEU A 249 19.66 -35.20 -14.68
N ALA A 250 19.41 -34.91 -15.95
CA ALA A 250 20.04 -35.60 -17.07
C ALA A 250 21.42 -35.02 -17.42
N HIS A 251 21.67 -33.76 -17.06
CA HIS A 251 22.93 -33.06 -17.33
C HIS A 251 23.36 -32.19 -16.15
N GLU A 252 24.67 -31.97 -15.99
CA GLU A 252 25.21 -31.14 -14.89
C GLU A 252 24.72 -29.69 -14.96
N ASP A 253 24.51 -29.15 -16.16
CA ASP A 253 24.02 -27.78 -16.35
C ASP A 253 22.62 -27.56 -15.76
N GLU A 254 21.76 -28.58 -15.77
CA GLU A 254 20.42 -28.50 -15.14
C GLU A 254 20.55 -28.22 -13.65
N TRP A 255 21.55 -28.82 -13.00
CA TRP A 255 21.85 -28.59 -11.59
C TRP A 255 22.37 -27.17 -11.34
N GLN A 256 23.23 -26.64 -12.22
CA GLN A 256 23.77 -25.29 -12.10
C GLN A 256 22.67 -24.22 -12.25
N VAL A 257 21.79 -24.38 -13.23
CA VAL A 257 20.65 -23.47 -13.45
C VAL A 257 19.71 -23.46 -12.24
N LEU A 258 19.40 -24.63 -11.66
CA LEU A 258 18.58 -24.72 -10.45
C LEU A 258 19.24 -24.02 -9.26
N LYS A 259 20.55 -24.19 -9.06
CA LYS A 259 21.30 -23.48 -8.00
C LYS A 259 21.24 -21.96 -8.18
N MET A 260 21.40 -21.46 -9.41
CA MET A 260 21.34 -20.02 -9.72
C MET A 260 19.96 -19.43 -9.44
N ILE A 261 18.90 -20.06 -9.96
CA ILE A 261 17.51 -19.59 -9.77
C ILE A 261 17.14 -19.64 -8.29
N TYR A 262 17.49 -20.72 -7.59
CA TYR A 262 17.20 -20.86 -6.16
C TYR A 262 17.90 -19.78 -5.34
N LYS A 263 19.17 -19.49 -5.63
CA LYS A 263 19.94 -18.44 -4.95
C LYS A 263 19.36 -17.05 -5.21
N ALA A 264 18.99 -16.75 -6.45
CA ALA A 264 18.38 -15.48 -6.81
C ALA A 264 17.04 -15.25 -6.10
N ASN A 265 16.26 -16.31 -5.88
CA ASN A 265 14.93 -16.22 -5.26
C ASN A 265 14.94 -16.32 -3.72
N ASN A 266 15.93 -17.00 -3.13
CA ASN A 266 15.94 -17.32 -1.69
C ASN A 266 17.12 -16.72 -0.93
N ASP A 267 18.04 -16.01 -1.61
CA ASP A 267 19.26 -15.42 -1.04
C ASP A 267 20.14 -16.42 -0.27
N ARG A 268 20.06 -17.71 -0.65
CA ARG A 268 20.86 -18.81 -0.08
C ARG A 268 21.05 -19.93 -1.12
N ASP A 269 22.10 -20.72 -0.95
CA ASP A 269 22.39 -21.82 -1.87
C ASP A 269 21.39 -22.97 -1.73
N LEU A 270 21.05 -23.61 -2.87
CA LEU A 270 20.20 -24.81 -2.88
C LEU A 270 20.92 -25.94 -2.13
N PRO A 271 20.34 -26.52 -1.07
CA PRO A 271 20.99 -27.60 -0.34
C PRO A 271 21.30 -28.79 -1.24
N HIS A 272 22.52 -29.33 -1.11
CA HIS A 272 22.95 -30.55 -1.77
C HIS A 272 23.44 -31.58 -0.76
N PHE A 273 22.92 -32.81 -0.84
CA PHE A 273 23.27 -33.90 0.07
C PHE A 273 23.97 -35.04 -0.65
N VAL A 274 25.04 -35.55 -0.05
CA VAL A 274 25.68 -36.80 -0.47
C VAL A 274 25.44 -37.84 0.62
N PHE A 275 24.64 -38.86 0.32
CA PHE A 275 24.37 -39.93 1.27
C PHE A 275 25.50 -40.96 1.24
N LYS A 276 26.22 -41.06 2.35
CA LYS A 276 27.42 -41.91 2.50
C LYS A 276 27.12 -43.40 2.71
N GLU A 277 25.95 -43.70 3.28
CA GLU A 277 25.51 -45.09 3.41
C GLU A 277 24.82 -45.53 2.12
N LYS A 278 25.23 -46.67 1.54
CA LYS A 278 24.64 -47.29 0.32
C LYS A 278 23.19 -47.79 0.50
N ALA A 279 22.44 -47.24 1.45
CA ALA A 279 21.03 -47.52 1.61
C ALA A 279 20.24 -46.84 0.46
N PRO A 280 19.10 -47.42 0.03
CA PRO A 280 18.34 -46.94 -1.14
C PRO A 280 17.50 -45.71 -0.78
N PHE A 281 18.15 -44.62 -0.38
CA PHE A 281 17.50 -43.40 0.10
C PHE A 281 16.70 -42.74 -1.02
N ASN A 282 17.19 -42.79 -2.27
CA ASN A 282 16.44 -42.36 -3.45
C ASN A 282 15.08 -43.07 -3.56
N LYS A 283 15.05 -44.40 -3.52
CA LYS A 283 13.83 -45.20 -3.63
C LYS A 283 12.91 -44.99 -2.42
N ARG A 284 13.48 -44.81 -1.23
CA ARG A 284 12.71 -44.52 -0.01
C ARG A 284 12.02 -43.16 -0.09
N LEU A 285 12.70 -42.13 -0.60
CA LEU A 285 12.12 -40.80 -0.78
C LEU A 285 11.04 -40.81 -1.87
N GLU A 286 11.29 -41.46 -3.00
CA GLU A 286 10.26 -41.65 -4.05
C GLU A 286 9.01 -42.37 -3.52
N HIS A 287 9.18 -43.39 -2.67
CA HIS A 287 8.07 -44.11 -2.06
C HIS A 287 7.29 -43.26 -1.06
N LEU A 288 7.97 -42.40 -0.29
CA LEU A 288 7.33 -41.45 0.62
C LEU A 288 6.49 -40.42 -0.14
N VAL A 289 7.04 -39.87 -1.23
CA VAL A 289 6.35 -38.94 -2.12
C VAL A 289 5.04 -39.56 -2.66
N LYS A 290 5.09 -40.80 -3.13
CA LYS A 290 3.91 -41.51 -3.68
C LYS A 290 2.83 -41.80 -2.62
N ARG A 291 3.16 -41.81 -1.33
CA ARG A 291 2.21 -42.03 -0.22
C ARG A 291 1.43 -40.78 0.20
N ALA A 292 1.86 -39.57 -0.20
CA ALA A 292 1.34 -38.31 0.34
C ALA A 292 -0.06 -37.87 -0.18
N VAL A 293 -0.80 -38.74 -0.89
CA VAL A 293 -2.19 -38.47 -1.28
C VAL A 293 -3.14 -39.13 -0.28
N TYR A 294 -3.61 -38.36 0.70
CA TYR A 294 -4.84 -38.67 1.44
C TYR A 294 -5.91 -37.60 1.13
N PRO A 295 -7.17 -37.98 0.82
CA PRO A 295 -8.25 -37.02 0.59
C PRO A 295 -8.61 -36.30 1.90
N SER A 296 -8.84 -34.99 1.79
CA SER A 296 -9.37 -34.14 2.85
C SER A 296 -10.54 -34.79 3.60
N LEU A 297 -10.38 -35.03 4.90
CA LEU A 297 -11.49 -35.28 5.81
C LEU A 297 -12.33 -34.00 5.89
N LYS A 298 -13.55 -34.06 5.34
CA LYS A 298 -14.64 -33.16 5.70
C LYS A 298 -14.96 -33.36 7.18
N ALA A 299 -14.96 -32.27 7.94
CA ALA A 299 -15.79 -32.05 9.12
C ALA A 299 -16.01 -30.54 9.23
#